data_AF-A0A7S2RFM5-F1
#
_entry.id   AF-A0A7S2RFM5-F1
#
_cell.length_a   1.000
_cell.length_b   1.000
_cell.length_c   1.000
_cell.angle_alpha   90.00
_cell.angle_beta   90.00
_cell.angle_gamma   90.00
#
_symmetry.space_group_name_H-M   'P 1'
#
loop_
_entity.id
_entity.type
_entity.pdbx_description
1 polymer ?
#
loop_
_entity_poly.entity_id
_entity_poly.type
_entity_poly.pdbx_seq_one_letter_code
_entity_poly.pdbx_strand_id
1 'polypeptide(L)'
;YSSDDVVDLDHVGIIQIPLHCLQTNSSDELTNDGNQNSQEQNTRSVSVNCAICLSPYQIGDSVSWSPNPQCQHVFHTECIMTWLLKRDDADCPCCRQKFVLADIPEASEDTNNY
;
A
#
# COMPACT_ATOMS: atom_id res chain seq x y z
N TYR A 1 -1.96 -5.98 -46.26
CA TYR A 1 -0.80 -6.67 -45.68
C TYR A 1 -0.25 -5.70 -44.64
N SER A 2 -0.96 -5.57 -43.51
CA SER A 2 -0.71 -6.31 -42.25
C SER A 2 0.67 -5.93 -41.68
N SER A 3 0.84 -5.39 -40.47
CA SER A 3 0.02 -5.28 -39.25
C SER A 3 0.52 -4.02 -38.50
N ASP A 4 -0.28 -3.18 -37.84
CA ASP A 4 -0.98 -3.43 -36.57
C ASP A 4 -0.13 -4.17 -35.53
N ASP A 5 0.89 -3.48 -35.01
CA ASP A 5 1.51 -3.76 -33.71
C ASP A 5 1.89 -2.42 -33.06
N VAL A 6 0.92 -1.52 -32.90
CA VAL A 6 1.01 -0.53 -31.82
C VAL A 6 0.79 -1.31 -30.53
N VAL A 7 1.89 -1.73 -29.92
CA VAL A 7 1.86 -2.29 -28.57
C VAL A 7 1.26 -1.23 -27.65
N ASP A 8 0.00 -1.44 -27.27
CA ASP A 8 -0.69 -0.68 -26.23
C ASP A 8 0.07 -0.92 -24.92
N LEU A 9 1.05 -0.04 -24.65
CA LEU A 9 2.04 -0.18 -23.58
C LEU A 9 1.71 0.65 -22.34
N ASP A 10 0.57 1.34 -22.28
CA ASP A 10 0.24 2.21 -21.13
C ASP A 10 -0.81 1.66 -20.17
N HIS A 11 -1.56 0.62 -20.51
CA HIS A 11 -2.44 -0.08 -19.56
C HIS A 11 -1.68 -1.12 -18.72
N VAL A 12 -0.55 -0.72 -18.12
CA VAL A 12 0.11 -1.53 -17.09
C VAL A 12 -0.85 -1.65 -15.93
N GLY A 13 -1.54 -2.79 -15.84
CA GLY A 13 -2.62 -3.06 -14.89
C GLY A 13 -2.45 -2.35 -13.55
N ILE A 14 -3.31 -1.39 -13.30
CA ILE A 14 -3.40 -0.71 -12.01
C ILE A 14 -4.60 -1.29 -11.30
N ILE A 15 -4.40 -1.84 -10.11
CA ILE A 15 -5.51 -2.30 -9.27
C ILE A 15 -6.00 -1.07 -8.49
N GLN A 16 -7.30 -0.75 -8.58
CA GLN A 16 -7.93 0.25 -7.74
C GLN A 16 -8.35 -0.39 -6.42
N ILE A 17 -7.59 -0.15 -5.34
CA ILE A 17 -7.99 -0.58 -3.99
C ILE A 17 -8.76 0.59 -3.34
N PRO A 18 -10.05 0.42 -3.00
CA PRO A 18 -10.81 1.46 -2.31
C PRO A 18 -10.23 1.71 -0.91
N LEU A 19 -9.95 2.97 -0.57
CA LEU A 19 -9.35 3.36 0.73
C LEU A 19 -10.26 3.15 1.95
N HIS A 20 -11.50 2.72 1.75
CA HIS A 20 -12.52 2.58 2.80
C HIS A 20 -12.23 1.44 3.81
N CYS A 21 -11.24 0.58 3.56
CA CYS A 21 -10.82 -0.46 4.52
C CYS A 21 -9.83 0.01 5.60
N LEU A 22 -9.40 1.29 5.61
CA LEU A 22 -8.53 1.86 6.65
C LEU A 22 -9.27 2.57 7.79
N GLN A 23 -10.59 2.79 7.70
CA GLN A 23 -11.32 3.53 8.72
C GLN A 23 -11.91 2.58 9.78
N THR A 24 -11.25 2.50 10.94
CA THR A 24 -11.81 1.83 12.13
C THR A 24 -12.89 2.71 12.77
N ASN A 25 -14.14 2.23 12.77
CA ASN A 25 -15.34 2.64 13.55
C ASN A 25 -15.51 4.12 13.97
N SER A 26 -16.61 4.75 13.53
CA SER A 26 -17.61 5.32 14.46
C SER A 26 -18.96 5.56 13.75
N SER A 27 -20.02 5.50 14.54
CA SER A 27 -21.42 5.26 14.20
C SER A 27 -22.21 6.47 13.69
N ASP A 28 -23.34 6.17 13.04
CA ASP A 28 -24.59 6.95 12.88
C ASP A 28 -24.52 8.40 12.34
N GLU A 29 -25.10 8.62 11.15
CA GLU A 29 -26.38 9.34 10.98
C GLU A 29 -26.71 9.52 9.48
N LEU A 30 -27.88 9.01 9.09
CA LEU A 30 -28.49 9.22 7.77
C LEU A 30 -29.08 10.64 7.73
N THR A 31 -28.33 11.63 7.22
CA THR A 31 -28.94 12.88 6.74
C THR A 31 -29.04 12.84 5.22
N ASN A 32 -30.29 12.75 4.77
CA ASN A 32 -30.72 12.88 3.39
C ASN A 32 -30.67 14.36 2.99
N ASP A 33 -29.70 14.72 2.15
CA ASP A 33 -29.77 15.92 1.33
C ASP A 33 -29.29 15.60 -0.09
N GLY A 34 -30.21 15.70 -1.05
CA GLY A 34 -29.94 15.45 -2.45
C GLY A 34 -29.10 16.56 -3.06
N ASN A 35 -27.85 16.26 -3.41
CA ASN A 35 -27.16 16.95 -4.50
C ASN A 35 -26.09 16.03 -5.10
N GLN A 36 -26.18 15.79 -6.40
CA GLN A 36 -25.36 14.83 -7.12
C GLN A 36 -23.97 15.40 -7.39
N ASN A 37 -22.98 14.49 -7.34
CA ASN A 37 -21.76 14.50 -8.13
C ASN A 37 -20.56 15.29 -7.57
N SER A 38 -19.82 14.63 -6.67
CA SER A 38 -18.34 14.66 -6.55
C SER A 38 -17.91 13.64 -5.48
N GLN A 39 -18.20 12.35 -5.67
CA GLN A 39 -17.55 11.30 -4.86
C GLN A 39 -16.14 11.13 -5.41
N GLU A 40 -15.21 11.92 -4.90
CA GLU A 40 -13.78 11.77 -5.11
C GLU A 40 -13.41 10.32 -4.77
N GLN A 41 -13.17 9.52 -5.80
CA GLN A 41 -12.85 8.11 -5.69
C GLN A 41 -11.47 7.98 -5.03
N ASN A 42 -11.46 7.98 -3.70
CA ASN A 42 -10.27 7.81 -2.87
C ASN A 42 -9.78 6.35 -3.03
N THR A 43 -9.13 6.08 -4.15
CA THR A 43 -8.57 4.79 -4.53
C THR A 43 -7.06 4.96 -4.65
N ARG A 44 -6.29 4.00 -4.12
CA ARG A 44 -4.84 3.96 -4.38
C ARG A 44 -4.61 3.22 -5.69
N SER A 45 -3.87 3.85 -6.59
CA SER A 45 -3.38 3.23 -7.82
C SER A 45 -2.11 2.45 -7.50
N VAL A 46 -2.17 1.12 -7.60
CA VAL A 46 -1.05 0.23 -7.28
C VAL A 46 -0.78 -0.73 -8.43
N SER A 47 0.47 -1.17 -8.59
CA SER A 47 0.86 -2.11 -9.64
C SER A 47 0.13 -3.45 -9.48
N VAL A 48 -0.20 -4.13 -10.59
CA VAL A 48 -0.75 -5.51 -10.58
C VAL A 48 0.25 -6.60 -10.18
N ASN A 49 1.54 -6.28 -10.18
CA ASN A 49 2.60 -7.23 -9.92
C ASN A 49 3.36 -6.83 -8.66
N CYS A 50 3.81 -7.82 -7.90
CA CYS A 50 4.70 -7.61 -6.77
C CYS A 50 6.12 -7.32 -7.27
N ALA A 51 6.71 -6.18 -6.91
CA ALA A 51 8.05 -5.83 -7.37
C ALA A 51 9.19 -6.65 -6.72
N ILE A 52 8.88 -7.52 -5.75
CA ILE A 52 9.87 -8.40 -5.09
C ILE A 52 10.00 -9.73 -5.84
N CYS A 53 8.88 -10.42 -6.09
CA CYS A 53 8.87 -11.70 -6.80
C CYS A 53 8.58 -11.57 -8.30
N LEU A 54 8.22 -10.37 -8.77
CA LEU A 54 7.83 -10.05 -10.15
C LEU A 54 6.60 -10.83 -10.68
N SER A 55 5.81 -11.42 -9.77
CA SER A 55 4.60 -12.16 -10.10
C SER A 55 3.33 -11.32 -9.93
N PRO A 56 2.29 -11.55 -10.76
CA PRO A 56 0.99 -10.91 -10.60
C PRO A 56 0.30 -11.37 -9.31
N TYR A 57 -0.53 -10.50 -8.73
CA TYR A 57 -1.39 -10.88 -7.61
C TYR A 57 -2.53 -11.78 -8.09
N GLN A 58 -2.85 -12.80 -7.30
CA GLN A 58 -3.95 -13.71 -7.54
C GLN A 58 -5.03 -13.58 -6.45
N ILE A 59 -6.25 -13.98 -6.79
CA ILE A 59 -7.36 -14.01 -5.83
C ILE A 59 -7.02 -15.03 -4.74
N GLY A 60 -6.95 -14.56 -3.50
CA GLY A 60 -6.53 -15.37 -2.35
C GLY A 60 -5.11 -15.06 -1.86
N ASP A 61 -4.32 -14.30 -2.62
CA ASP A 61 -3.02 -13.82 -2.16
C ASP A 61 -3.17 -12.81 -1.03
N SER A 62 -2.32 -12.96 0.00
CA SER A 62 -2.19 -11.96 1.06
C SER A 62 -1.22 -10.87 0.61
N VAL A 63 -1.71 -9.64 0.59
CA VAL A 63 -0.91 -8.46 0.23
C VAL A 63 -0.83 -7.49 1.39
N SER A 64 0.26 -6.73 1.46
CA SER A 64 0.50 -5.71 2.48
C SER A 64 0.99 -4.44 1.83
N TRP A 65 0.58 -3.31 2.40
CA TRP A 65 0.93 -1.96 1.98
C TRP A 65 1.49 -1.16 3.16
N SER A 66 2.22 -0.10 2.85
CA SER A 66 2.75 0.79 3.89
C SER A 66 1.66 1.73 4.42
N PRO A 67 1.61 1.99 5.75
CA PRO A 67 0.79 3.05 6.31
C PRO A 67 1.29 4.45 5.92
N ASN A 68 2.53 4.59 5.44
CA ASN A 68 3.09 5.88 5.04
C ASN A 68 2.35 6.44 3.80
N PRO A 69 1.74 7.63 3.86
CA PRO A 69 1.03 8.23 2.72
C PRO A 69 1.95 8.52 1.51
N GLN A 70 3.26 8.64 1.74
CA GLN A 70 4.26 8.81 0.68
C GLN A 70 4.66 7.47 0.01
N CYS A 71 4.16 6.34 0.51
CA CYS A 71 4.42 5.01 -0.05
C CYS A 71 3.10 4.32 -0.44
N GLN A 72 2.82 4.29 -1.74
CA GLN A 72 1.63 3.64 -2.30
C GLN A 72 1.93 2.24 -2.85
N HIS A 73 3.05 1.62 -2.45
CA HIS A 73 3.47 0.33 -2.97
C HIS A 73 2.84 -0.82 -2.18
N VAL A 74 2.43 -1.86 -2.92
CA VAL A 74 1.84 -3.08 -2.40
C VAL A 74 2.77 -4.24 -2.75
N PHE A 75 2.82 -5.24 -1.87
CA PHE A 75 3.64 -6.44 -2.04
C PHE A 75 2.91 -7.64 -1.45
N HIS A 76 3.26 -8.86 -1.86
CA HIS A 76 2.83 -10.04 -1.12
C HIS A 76 3.34 -9.97 0.31
N THR A 77 2.49 -10.30 1.29
CA THR A 77 2.82 -10.26 2.71
C THR A 77 4.09 -11.04 3.00
N GLU A 78 4.25 -12.24 2.43
CA GLU A 78 5.46 -13.06 2.59
C GLU A 78 6.71 -12.43 1.96
N CYS A 79 6.55 -11.80 0.78
CA CYS A 79 7.65 -11.16 0.07
C CYS A 79 8.18 -9.95 0.85
N ILE A 80 7.29 -9.07 1.30
CA ILE A 80 7.71 -7.89 2.07
C ILE A 80 8.21 -8.27 3.45
N MET A 81 7.60 -9.24 4.12
CA MET A 81 8.09 -9.74 5.41
C MET A 81 9.52 -10.27 5.29
N THR A 82 9.80 -11.10 4.28
CA THR A 82 11.15 -11.62 4.03
C THR A 82 12.14 -10.50 3.70
N TRP A 83 11.71 -9.47 2.97
CA TRP A 83 12.54 -8.31 2.67
C TRP A 83 12.90 -7.51 3.92
N LEU A 84 11.92 -7.22 4.78
CA LEU A 84 12.13 -6.51 6.04
C LEU A 84 12.99 -7.32 7.02
N LEU A 85 12.83 -8.65 7.05
CA LEU A 85 13.68 -9.52 7.88
C LEU A 85 15.14 -9.56 7.43
N LYS A 86 15.41 -9.30 6.14
CA LYS A 86 16.76 -9.28 5.57
C LYS A 86 17.46 -7.93 5.71
N ARG A 87 16.73 -6.86 6.06
CA ARG A 87 17.25 -5.49 6.05
C ARG A 87 16.84 -4.75 7.32
N ASP A 88 17.82 -4.23 8.04
CA ASP A 88 17.60 -3.51 9.30
C ASP A 88 16.79 -2.22 9.14
N ASP A 89 16.84 -1.59 7.95
CA ASP A 89 16.23 -0.27 7.75
C ASP A 89 14.71 -0.29 7.55
N ALA A 90 14.09 -1.46 7.34
CA ALA A 90 12.65 -1.59 7.07
C ALA A 90 12.10 -0.67 5.95
N ASP A 91 12.90 -0.41 4.92
CA ASP A 91 12.56 0.50 3.82
C ASP A 91 11.87 -0.19 2.64
N CYS A 92 11.00 0.55 1.95
CA CYS A 92 10.32 0.10 0.74
C CYS A 92 11.32 -0.10 -0.42
N PRO A 93 11.30 -1.25 -1.12
CA PRO A 93 12.20 -1.51 -2.25
C PRO A 93 11.98 -0.56 -3.44
N CYS A 94 10.78 0.01 -3.59
CA CYS A 94 10.43 0.87 -4.73
C CYS A 94 10.76 2.36 -4.48
N CYS A 95 10.39 2.92 -3.33
CA CYS A 95 10.58 4.35 -3.04
C CYS A 95 11.61 4.67 -1.95
N ARG A 96 12.20 3.65 -1.31
CA ARG A 96 13.16 3.80 -0.19
C ARG A 96 12.62 4.60 1.00
N GLN A 97 11.30 4.76 1.09
CA GLN A 97 10.64 5.33 2.27
C GLN A 97 10.45 4.24 3.33
N LYS A 98 10.39 4.63 4.61
CA LYS A 98 10.09 3.72 5.72
C LYS A 98 8.78 2.99 5.45
N PHE A 99 8.86 1.66 5.33
CA PHE A 99 7.69 0.83 5.04
C PHE A 99 6.85 0.63 6.29
N VAL A 100 7.49 0.53 7.45
CA VAL A 100 6.85 0.47 8.76
C VAL A 100 7.18 1.77 9.52
N LEU A 101 6.15 2.46 10.02
CA LEU A 101 6.31 3.56 10.95
C LEU A 101 6.28 2.94 12.35
N ALA A 102 7.46 2.60 12.89
CA ALA A 102 7.56 2.10 14.25
C ALA A 102 7.62 3.32 15.19
N ASP A 103 6.51 3.63 15.85
CA ASP A 103 6.52 4.43 17.08
C ASP A 103 7.12 3.55 18.19
N ILE A 104 8.45 3.45 18.22
CA ILE A 104 9.14 2.96 19.41
C ILE A 104 9.32 4.22 20.27
N PRO A 105 8.55 4.41 21.37
CA PRO A 105 9.02 5.33 22.39
C PRO A 105 10.35 4.77 22.84
N GLU A 106 11.42 5.48 22.51
CA GLU A 106 12.77 5.29 23.04
C GLU A 106 12.61 4.98 24.53
N ALA A 107 12.74 3.69 24.88
CA ALA A 107 12.73 3.27 26.26
C ALA A 107 13.98 3.92 26.84
N SER A 108 13.77 5.04 27.53
CA SER A 108 14.77 5.80 28.23
C SER A 108 15.61 4.84 29.06
N GLU A 109 16.80 4.52 28.57
CA GLU A 109 17.90 3.98 29.35
C GLU A 109 18.39 5.07 30.28
N ASP A 110 17.64 5.36 31.34
CA ASP A 110 18.19 6.04 32.50
C ASP A 110 18.50 4.98 33.56
N THR A 111 19.61 4.30 33.28
CA THR A 111 20.40 3.64 34.30
C THR A 111 20.94 4.72 35.24
N ASN A 112 20.86 4.46 36.56
CA ASN A 112 21.49 5.17 37.68
C ASN A 112 20.62 6.24 38.38
N ASN A 113 20.11 5.87 39.57
CA ASN A 113 20.41 6.72 40.72
C ASN A 113 20.74 5.84 41.93
N TYR A 114 21.94 6.11 42.45
CA TYR A 114 22.62 5.48 43.58
C TYR A 114 22.06 5.98 44.91
#